data_AF-Q3IIX3-F1
#
_entry.id   AF-Q3IIX3-F1
#
_cell.length_a   1.000
_cell.length_b   1.000
_cell.length_c   1.000
_cell.angle_alpha   90.00
_cell.angle_beta   90.00
_cell.angle_gamma   90.00
#
_symmetry.space_group_name_H-M   'P 1'
#
loop_
_entity.id
_entity.type
_entity.pdbx_description
1 polymer ?
#
loop_
_entity_poly.entity_id
_entity_poly.type
_entity_poly.pdbx_seq_one_letter_code
_entity_poly.pdbx_strand_id
1 'polypeptide(L)'
;MSKEPHVGLSLVNKAPQGMLITAVIAVLANYFLTLDIVTLGCAIAGGIVCASILLAYWLGKGGLFFILGVSVPLLLVLFTPLASIAALLNLLSGFFFGFCIALVMYKFLSAKLLPK
;
A
#
# COMPACT_ATOMS: atom_id res chain seq x y z
N MET A 1 -18.99 -10.95 -23.04
CA MET A 1 -18.64 -10.09 -21.89
C MET A 1 -17.13 -10.08 -21.78
N SER A 2 -16.50 -8.95 -22.08
CA SER A 2 -15.03 -8.82 -22.10
C SER A 2 -14.48 -9.16 -20.72
N LYS A 3 -13.50 -10.06 -20.64
CA LYS A 3 -12.72 -10.36 -19.43
C LYS A 3 -11.74 -9.22 -19.18
N GLU A 4 -12.23 -7.99 -19.05
CA GLU A 4 -11.37 -6.90 -18.69
C GLU A 4 -10.83 -7.19 -17.29
N PRO A 5 -9.50 -7.22 -17.09
CA PRO A 5 -8.95 -7.51 -15.79
C PRO A 5 -9.42 -6.42 -14.85
N HIS A 6 -10.27 -6.80 -13.90
CA HIS A 6 -10.69 -5.93 -12.81
C HIS A 6 -9.42 -5.27 -12.23
N VAL A 7 -9.33 -3.94 -12.29
CA VAL A 7 -8.06 -3.20 -12.05
C VAL A 7 -7.39 -3.64 -10.75
N GLY A 8 -8.17 -3.92 -9.71
CA GLY A 8 -7.69 -4.49 -8.45
C GLY A 8 -7.00 -5.86 -8.57
N LEU A 9 -7.47 -6.75 -9.45
CA LEU A 9 -6.90 -8.08 -9.68
C LEU A 9 -5.54 -8.00 -10.38
N SER A 10 -5.39 -7.08 -11.34
CA SER A 10 -4.10 -6.80 -11.99
C SER A 10 -3.09 -6.29 -10.95
N LEU A 11 -3.53 -5.38 -10.08
CA LEU A 11 -2.74 -4.83 -8.96
C LEU A 11 -2.30 -5.91 -7.97
N VAL A 12 -3.20 -6.79 -7.53
CA VAL A 12 -2.90 -7.92 -6.63
C VAL A 12 -1.84 -8.85 -7.25
N ASN A 13 -1.93 -9.12 -8.55
CA ASN A 13 -0.95 -9.99 -9.22
C ASN A 13 0.45 -9.38 -9.28
N LYS A 14 0.54 -8.05 -9.40
CA LYS A 14 1.78 -7.27 -9.45
C LYS A 14 2.32 -6.84 -8.09
N ALA A 15 1.54 -7.00 -7.02
CA ALA A 15 1.91 -6.60 -5.66
C ALA A 15 3.28 -7.14 -5.18
N PRO A 16 3.71 -8.40 -5.46
CA PRO A 16 5.06 -8.84 -5.11
C PRO A 16 6.17 -8.03 -5.78
N GLN A 17 5.98 -7.64 -7.05
CA GLN A 17 6.94 -6.79 -7.77
C GLN A 17 6.95 -5.36 -7.19
N GLY A 18 5.77 -4.82 -6.87
CA GLY A 18 5.64 -3.52 -6.20
C GLY A 18 6.32 -3.49 -4.82
N MET A 19 6.20 -4.58 -4.05
CA MET A 19 6.86 -4.72 -2.75
C MET A 19 8.39 -4.68 -2.88
N LEU A 20 8.96 -5.38 -3.87
CA LEU A 20 10.40 -5.34 -4.13
C LEU A 20 10.88 -3.94 -4.53
N ILE A 21 10.16 -3.27 -5.43
CA ILE A 21 10.51 -1.91 -5.89
C ILE A 21 10.48 -0.93 -4.71
N THR A 22 9.43 -0.98 -3.90
CA THR A 22 9.26 -0.08 -2.74
C THR A 22 10.28 -0.35 -1.65
N ALA A 23 10.66 -1.61 -1.43
CA ALA A 23 11.77 -1.96 -0.53
C ALA A 23 13.11 -1.39 -1.01
N VAL A 24 13.43 -1.50 -2.30
CA VAL A 24 14.67 -0.93 -2.85
C VAL A 24 14.68 0.59 -2.69
N ILE A 25 13.57 1.27 -2.99
CA ILE A 25 13.45 2.72 -2.79
C ILE A 25 13.63 3.09 -1.32
N ALA A 26 13.04 2.34 -0.39
CA ALA A 26 13.19 2.57 1.05
C ALA A 26 14.65 2.38 1.51
N VAL A 27 15.35 1.35 1.01
CA VAL A 27 16.77 1.12 1.34
C VAL A 27 17.63 2.27 0.81
N LEU A 28 17.42 2.71 -0.43
CA LEU A 28 18.14 3.84 -1.00
C LEU A 28 17.84 5.12 -0.22
N ALA A 29 16.57 5.36 0.13
CA ALA A 29 16.16 6.51 0.95
C ALA A 29 16.95 6.56 2.26
N ASN A 30 17.07 5.44 2.96
CA ASN A 30 17.72 5.39 4.28
C ASN A 30 19.25 5.23 4.22
N TYR A 31 19.80 4.85 3.07
CA TYR A 31 21.25 4.88 2.84
C TYR A 31 21.74 6.32 2.62
N PHE A 32 20.96 7.14 1.91
CA PHE A 32 21.31 8.53 1.62
C PHE A 32 20.76 9.54 2.64
N LEU A 33 19.75 9.18 3.44
CA LEU A 33 19.04 10.07 4.36
C LEU A 33 18.84 9.42 5.74
N THR A 34 18.52 10.24 6.75
CA THR A 34 18.26 9.77 8.12
C THR A 34 16.96 8.97 8.21
N LEU A 35 17.06 7.77 8.77
CA LEU A 35 15.91 6.89 9.00
C LEU A 35 15.02 7.41 10.14
N ASP A 36 13.74 7.60 9.82
CA ASP A 36 12.69 7.86 10.81
C ASP A 36 11.80 6.61 10.91
N ILE A 37 12.08 5.79 11.93
CA ILE A 37 11.40 4.51 12.16
C ILE A 37 9.92 4.71 12.50
N VAL A 38 9.57 5.79 13.20
CA VAL A 38 8.18 6.05 13.63
C VAL A 38 7.34 6.42 12.41
N THR A 39 7.84 7.35 11.59
CA THR A 39 7.19 7.73 10.33
C THR A 39 7.05 6.53 9.40
N LEU A 40 8.09 5.72 9.25
CA LEU A 40 8.06 4.51 8.42
C LEU A 40 7.03 3.49 8.93
N GLY A 41 6.95 3.25 10.24
CA GLY A 41 5.98 2.33 10.84
C GLY A 41 4.52 2.79 10.63
N CYS A 42 4.23 4.06 10.89
CA CYS A 42 2.92 4.67 10.63
C CYS A 42 2.54 4.59 9.16
N ALA A 43 3.50 4.83 8.26
CA ALA A 43 3.31 4.75 6.82
C ALA A 43 2.92 3.33 6.38
N ILE A 44 3.66 2.31 6.82
CA ILE A 44 3.35 0.91 6.52
C ILE A 44 1.95 0.54 7.01
N ALA A 45 1.61 0.90 8.25
CA ALA A 45 0.29 0.63 8.81
C ALA A 45 -0.83 1.30 7.99
N GLY A 46 -0.68 2.58 7.63
CA GLY A 46 -1.65 3.27 6.80
C GLY A 46 -1.74 2.71 5.38
N GLY A 47 -0.63 2.22 4.81
CA GLY A 47 -0.62 1.48 3.55
C GLY A 47 -1.47 0.21 3.60
N ILE A 48 -1.31 -0.58 4.66
CA ILE A 48 -2.10 -1.80 4.91
C ILE A 48 -3.59 -1.47 5.04
N VAL A 49 -3.93 -0.43 5.81
CA VAL A 49 -5.31 0.04 5.99
C VAL A 49 -5.91 0.49 4.66
N CYS A 50 -5.19 1.32 3.91
CA CYS A 50 -5.62 1.80 2.60
C CYS A 50 -5.91 0.64 1.63
N ALA A 51 -4.99 -0.31 1.51
CA ALA A 51 -5.16 -1.49 0.67
C ALA A 51 -6.35 -2.34 1.10
N SER A 52 -6.56 -2.52 2.40
CA SER A 52 -7.69 -3.31 2.92
C SER A 52 -9.04 -2.67 2.58
N ILE A 53 -9.13 -1.34 2.68
CA ILE A 53 -10.34 -0.58 2.31
C ILE A 53 -10.54 -0.62 0.79
N LEU A 54 -9.48 -0.45 -0.02
CA LEU A 54 -9.59 -0.54 -1.48
C LEU A 54 -9.91 -1.96 -1.96
N LEU A 55 -9.45 -3.00 -1.27
CA LEU A 55 -9.87 -4.37 -1.52
C LEU A 55 -11.39 -4.54 -1.29
N ALA A 56 -11.95 -3.93 -0.24
CA ALA A 56 -13.39 -3.93 -0.03
C ALA A 56 -14.16 -3.25 -1.18
N TYR A 57 -13.64 -2.13 -1.69
CA TYR A 57 -14.17 -1.50 -2.91
C TYR A 57 -14.10 -2.45 -4.11
N TRP A 58 -12.93 -3.05 -4.35
CA TRP A 58 -12.71 -3.95 -5.47
C TRP A 58 -13.51 -5.26 -5.40
N LEU A 59 -13.95 -5.65 -4.21
CA LEU A 59 -14.84 -6.80 -3.98
C LEU A 59 -16.33 -6.41 -4.06
N GLY A 60 -16.65 -5.18 -4.48
CA GLY A 60 -18.02 -4.75 -4.75
C GLY A 60 -18.79 -4.23 -3.53
N LYS A 61 -18.14 -3.89 -2.41
CA LYS A 61 -18.84 -3.33 -1.22
C LYS A 61 -19.31 -1.88 -1.40
N GLY A 62 -19.04 -1.25 -2.56
CA GLY A 62 -19.56 0.07 -2.94
C GLY A 62 -18.49 1.18 -2.99
N GLY A 63 -18.83 2.29 -3.67
CA GLY A 63 -17.90 3.39 -3.96
C GLY A 63 -17.40 4.18 -2.75
N LEU A 64 -18.10 4.13 -1.60
CA LEU A 64 -17.64 4.77 -0.37
C LEU A 64 -16.26 4.26 0.08
N PHE A 65 -16.00 2.96 -0.10
CA PHE A 65 -14.70 2.37 0.22
C PHE A 65 -13.58 2.93 -0.67
N PHE A 66 -13.86 3.31 -1.92
CA PHE A 66 -12.86 3.99 -2.75
C PHE A 66 -12.47 5.35 -2.16
N ILE A 67 -13.49 6.15 -1.80
CA ILE A 67 -13.29 7.48 -1.20
C ILE A 67 -12.51 7.36 0.11
N LEU A 68 -12.91 6.44 0.99
CA LEU A 68 -12.23 6.18 2.25
C LEU A 68 -10.79 5.71 2.03
N GLY A 69 -10.56 4.79 1.09
CA GLY A 69 -9.22 4.27 0.80
C GLY A 69 -8.27 5.37 0.30
N VAL A 70 -8.72 6.20 -0.65
CA VAL A 70 -7.94 7.33 -1.19
C VAL A 70 -7.74 8.43 -0.14
N SER A 71 -8.61 8.54 0.86
CA SER A 71 -8.45 9.51 1.95
C SER A 71 -7.33 9.16 2.95
N VAL A 72 -6.97 7.87 3.08
CA VAL A 72 -5.92 7.41 4.01
C VAL A 72 -4.56 8.09 3.79
N PRO A 73 -3.98 8.13 2.57
CA PRO A 73 -2.72 8.84 2.34
C PRO A 73 -2.83 10.35 2.62
N LEU A 74 -3.99 10.96 2.42
CA LEU A 74 -4.20 12.38 2.76
C LEU A 74 -4.11 12.61 4.27
N LEU A 75 -4.73 11.74 5.07
CA LEU A 75 -4.65 11.79 6.53
C LEU A 75 -3.22 11.52 7.03
N LEU A 76 -2.52 10.55 6.43
CA LEU A 76 -1.12 10.28 6.74
C LEU A 76 -0.23 11.51 6.52
N VAL A 77 -0.38 12.19 5.39
CA VAL A 77 0.37 13.43 5.10
C VAL A 77 0.01 14.54 6.10
N LEU A 78 -1.27 14.67 6.47
CA LEU A 78 -1.73 15.70 7.41
C LEU A 78 -1.15 15.50 8.82
N PHE A 79 -1.04 14.25 9.28
CA PHE A 79 -0.62 13.92 10.65
C PHE A 79 0.85 13.54 10.79
N THR A 80 1.59 13.45 9.70
CA THR A 80 3.03 13.16 9.75
C THR A 80 3.83 14.47 9.73
N PRO A 81 4.65 14.75 10.74
CA PRO A 81 5.53 15.92 10.74
C PRO A 81 6.64 15.75 9.69
N LEU A 82 6.40 16.31 8.50
CA LEU A 82 7.30 16.23 7.35
C LEU A 82 8.33 17.36 7.40
N ALA A 83 9.35 17.22 8.25
CA ALA A 83 10.41 18.21 8.39
C ALA A 83 11.47 18.17 7.27
N SER A 84 11.45 17.14 6.41
CA SER A 84 12.45 16.96 5.36
C SER A 84 11.96 16.07 4.21
N ILE A 85 12.69 16.12 3.09
CA ILE A 85 12.50 15.22 1.94
C ILE A 85 12.69 13.75 2.37
N ALA A 86 13.56 13.48 3.36
CA ALA A 86 13.76 12.14 3.91
C ALA A 86 12.49 11.58 4.54
N ALA A 87 11.81 12.40 5.37
CA ALA A 87 10.56 12.00 6.02
C ALA A 87 9.47 11.71 4.98
N LEU A 88 9.40 12.51 3.91
CA LEU A 88 8.47 12.28 2.82
C LEU A 88 8.77 10.97 2.07
N LEU A 89 10.04 10.70 1.79
CA LEU A 89 10.43 9.49 1.08
C LEU A 89 10.20 8.23 1.93
N ASN A 90 10.45 8.29 3.24
CA ASN A 90 10.09 7.24 4.20
C ASN A 90 8.57 7.04 4.31
N LEU A 91 7.80 8.13 4.35
CA LEU A 91 6.33 8.07 4.35
C LEU A 91 5.79 7.40 3.07
N LEU A 92 6.25 7.83 1.89
CA LEU A 92 5.77 7.27 0.63
C LEU A 92 6.21 5.81 0.45
N SER A 93 7.49 5.52 0.65
CA SER A 93 8.02 4.16 0.47
C SER A 93 7.41 3.18 1.47
N GLY A 94 7.27 3.57 2.75
CA GLY A 94 6.58 2.77 3.77
C GLY A 94 5.11 2.53 3.42
N PHE A 95 4.40 3.58 2.99
CA PHE A 95 3.00 3.46 2.58
C PHE A 95 2.81 2.46 1.45
N PHE A 96 3.56 2.60 0.35
CA PHE A 96 3.44 1.69 -0.79
C PHE A 96 3.92 0.27 -0.45
N PHE A 97 4.92 0.13 0.41
CA PHE A 97 5.37 -1.18 0.89
C PHE A 97 4.27 -1.88 1.70
N GLY A 98 3.67 -1.20 2.68
CA GLY A 98 2.54 -1.71 3.46
C GLY A 98 1.32 -2.03 2.59
N PHE A 99 1.03 -1.17 1.62
CA PHE A 99 -0.02 -1.40 0.63
C PHE A 99 0.21 -2.72 -0.14
N CYS A 100 1.43 -2.93 -0.64
CA CYS A 100 1.80 -4.16 -1.34
C CYS A 100 1.74 -5.39 -0.44
N ILE A 101 2.16 -5.28 0.83
CA ILE A 101 2.06 -6.37 1.82
C ILE A 101 0.61 -6.85 1.93
N ALA A 102 -0.35 -5.94 2.10
CA ALA A 102 -1.77 -6.29 2.21
C ALA A 102 -2.29 -7.01 0.95
N LEU A 103 -1.90 -6.55 -0.24
CA LEU A 103 -2.28 -7.19 -1.50
C LEU A 103 -1.64 -8.57 -1.68
N VAL A 104 -0.38 -8.73 -1.27
CA VAL A 104 0.32 -10.02 -1.29
C VAL A 104 -0.34 -11.00 -0.33
N MET A 105 -0.66 -10.57 0.90
CA MET A 105 -1.41 -11.38 1.86
C MET A 105 -2.75 -11.82 1.27
N TYR A 106 -3.52 -10.88 0.72
CA TYR A 106 -4.79 -11.21 0.05
C TYR A 106 -4.62 -12.23 -1.08
N LYS A 107 -3.58 -12.11 -1.90
CA LYS A 107 -3.25 -13.06 -2.97
C LYS A 107 -3.03 -14.48 -2.42
N PHE A 108 -2.23 -14.61 -1.36
CA PHE A 108 -1.94 -15.90 -0.74
C PHE A 108 -3.16 -16.49 -0.02
N LEU A 109 -3.93 -15.69 0.71
CA LEU A 109 -5.17 -16.14 1.35
C LEU A 109 -6.19 -16.62 0.31
N SER A 110 -6.38 -15.87 -0.77
CA SER A 110 -7.32 -16.25 -1.84
C SER A 110 -6.90 -17.52 -2.56
N ALA A 111 -5.59 -17.70 -2.80
CA ALA A 111 -5.05 -18.92 -3.40
C ALA A 111 -5.22 -20.16 -2.50
N LYS A 112 -5.24 -19.96 -1.17
CA LYS A 112 -5.41 -21.04 -0.19
C LYS A 112 -6.88 -21.40 0.06
N LEU A 113 -7.80 -20.42 0.01
CA LEU A 113 -9.23 -20.63 0.23
C LEU A 113 -9.99 -21.15 -0.99
N LEU A 114 -9.51 -20.89 -2.21
CA LEU A 114 -10.08 -21.37 -3.46
C LEU A 114 -9.01 -22.18 -4.22
N PRO A 115 -8.74 -23.44 -3.81
CA PRO A 115 -7.95 -24.32 -4.65
C PRO A 115 -8.68 -24.47 -5.98
N LYS A 116 -7.96 -24.20 -7.08
CA LYS A 116 -8.45 -24.41 -8.43
C LYS A 116 -8.72 -25.88 -8.71
#